data_AF-A0A1E4HPM6-F1
#
_entry.id   AF-A0A1E4HPM6-F1
#
_cell.length_a   1.000
_cell.length_b   1.000
_cell.length_c   1.000
_cell.angle_alpha   90.00
_cell.angle_beta   90.00
_cell.angle_gamma   90.00
#
_symmetry.space_group_name_H-M   'P 1'
#
loop_
_entity.id
_entity.type
_entity.pdbx_description
1 polymer ?
#
loop_
_entity_poly.entity_id
_entity_poly.type
_entity_poly.pdbx_seq_one_letter_code
_entity_poly.pdbx_strand_id
1 'polypeptide(L)'
;MCAPVSGTRFSPGGSSGGAGAALAAGMTTIADGTDGGGSIRIPASANGVVGYKPPFGRNPTDREHPSEAVLHYGPLTRSMADAALMQNVMSGQHPADIHSLRDRVVVPERFDGIAGTRIGLDRGRPAGDGRGLLRRQPRPLRDVPGDRPALTT
;
A
#
# COMPACT_ATOMS: atom_id res chain seq x y z
N MET A 1 -3.08 16.10 15.95
CA MET A 1 -3.81 14.81 16.11
C MET A 1 -2.80 13.76 16.59
N CYS A 2 -3.20 12.77 17.42
CA CYS A 2 -2.32 11.72 17.96
C CYS A 2 -2.77 10.33 17.49
N ALA A 3 -1.88 9.32 17.52
CA ALA A 3 -2.22 7.95 17.17
C ALA A 3 -3.10 7.28 18.26
N PRO A 4 -4.38 6.94 18.01
CA PRO A 4 -5.28 6.46 19.06
C PRO A 4 -4.83 5.15 19.70
N VAL A 5 -4.27 4.24 18.89
CA VAL A 5 -3.78 2.92 19.35
C VAL A 5 -2.57 3.00 20.28
N SER A 6 -1.85 4.12 20.30
CA SER A 6 -0.63 4.31 21.10
C SER A 6 -0.73 5.46 22.11
N GLY A 7 -1.90 6.09 22.23
CA GLY A 7 -2.14 7.28 23.07
C GLY A 7 -1.53 8.57 22.52
N THR A 8 -1.53 9.64 23.33
CA THR A 8 -1.09 11.00 22.90
C THR A 8 0.42 11.15 22.68
N ARG A 9 1.20 10.10 22.96
CA ARG A 9 2.68 10.13 22.92
C ARG A 9 3.27 9.89 21.53
N PHE A 10 2.47 9.43 20.57
CA PHE A 10 2.94 9.07 19.24
C PHE A 10 2.19 9.84 18.16
N SER A 11 2.95 10.27 17.15
CA SER A 11 2.40 10.88 15.95
C SER A 11 1.55 9.85 15.19
N PRO A 12 0.39 10.25 14.62
CA PRO A 12 -0.42 9.40 13.77
C PRO A 12 0.19 9.18 12.37
N GLY A 13 1.41 9.67 12.12
CA GLY A 13 1.98 9.70 10.78
C GLY A 13 1.30 10.75 9.90
N GLY A 14 1.62 10.76 8.61
CA GLY A 14 1.04 11.73 7.69
C GLY A 14 1.51 11.58 6.25
N SER A 15 0.95 12.36 5.32
CA SER A 15 0.03 13.49 5.56
C SER A 15 -1.40 13.11 5.95
N SER A 16 -1.92 11.94 5.58
CA SER A 16 -3.28 11.49 5.91
C SER A 16 -3.43 11.00 7.37
N GLY A 17 -2.71 11.61 8.31
CA GLY A 17 -2.70 11.24 9.73
C GLY A 17 -4.05 11.43 10.41
N GLY A 18 -4.80 12.46 10.02
CA GLY A 18 -6.15 12.70 10.53
C GLY A 18 -7.13 11.59 10.14
N ALA A 19 -7.10 11.15 8.88
CA ALA A 19 -7.91 10.04 8.38
C ALA A 19 -7.58 8.73 9.11
N GLY A 20 -6.29 8.40 9.24
CA GLY A 20 -5.83 7.22 9.97
C GLY A 20 -6.24 7.23 11.45
N ALA A 21 -6.06 8.37 12.13
CA ALA A 21 -6.46 8.52 13.52
C ALA A 21 -7.99 8.46 13.71
N ALA A 22 -8.77 9.11 12.84
CA ALA A 22 -10.23 9.07 12.91
C ALA A 22 -10.78 7.65 12.73
N LEU A 23 -10.22 6.87 11.79
CA LEU A 23 -10.58 5.47 11.58
C LEU A 23 -10.27 4.59 12.79
N ALA A 24 -9.06 4.72 13.33
CA ALA A 24 -8.60 3.95 14.48
C ALA A 24 -9.41 4.28 15.74
N ALA A 25 -9.84 5.54 15.89
CA ALA A 25 -10.71 5.97 16.98
C ALA A 25 -12.19 5.62 16.77
N GLY A 26 -12.57 5.02 15.64
CA GLY A 26 -13.96 4.70 15.32
C GLY A 26 -14.84 5.90 14.99
N MET A 27 -14.25 7.06 14.70
CA MET A 27 -14.97 8.29 14.35
C MET A 27 -15.53 8.28 12.92
N THR A 28 -14.94 7.47 12.03
CA THR A 28 -15.45 7.23 10.67
C THR A 28 -15.43 5.75 10.32
N THR A 29 -16.27 5.33 9.38
CA THR A 29 -16.33 3.94 8.90
C THR A 29 -15.25 3.63 7.86
N ILE A 30 -15.05 4.56 6.92
CA ILE A 30 -14.04 4.53 5.86
C ILE A 30 -13.42 5.93 5.75
N ALA A 31 -12.19 6.02 5.24
CA ALA A 31 -11.58 7.30 4.91
C ALA A 31 -10.75 7.17 3.64
N ASP A 32 -10.48 8.28 2.97
CA ASP A 32 -9.53 8.37 1.88
C ASP A 32 -8.26 9.09 2.34
N GLY A 33 -7.25 9.05 1.48
CA GLY A 33 -6.02 9.79 1.66
C GLY A 33 -5.28 9.95 0.35
N THR A 34 -4.12 10.60 0.44
CA THR A 34 -3.21 10.77 -0.70
C THR A 34 -1.84 10.23 -0.34
N ASP A 35 -1.12 9.64 -1.30
CA ASP A 35 0.19 9.02 -1.09
C ASP A 35 1.14 9.33 -2.25
N GLY A 36 2.05 10.29 -2.00
CA GLY A 36 3.21 10.56 -2.86
C GLY A 36 4.46 9.81 -2.41
N GLY A 37 4.77 9.89 -1.11
CA GLY A 37 5.97 9.29 -0.50
C GLY A 37 5.68 8.28 0.60
N GLY A 38 4.42 7.92 0.83
CA GLY A 38 3.99 7.10 1.96
C GLY A 38 2.76 7.64 2.69
N SER A 39 2.16 8.74 2.23
CA SER A 39 1.16 9.47 3.02
C SER A 39 -0.16 8.73 3.30
N ILE A 40 -0.44 7.59 2.67
CA ILE A 40 -1.50 6.64 3.08
C ILE A 40 -0.89 5.54 3.96
N ARG A 41 0.22 4.94 3.53
CA ARG A 41 0.82 3.76 4.16
C ARG A 41 1.46 4.04 5.53
N ILE A 42 2.08 5.20 5.70
CA ILE A 42 2.70 5.67 6.95
C ILE A 42 1.63 5.84 8.03
N PRO A 43 0.57 6.64 7.84
CA PRO A 43 -0.46 6.76 8.87
C PRO A 43 -1.25 5.46 9.07
N ALA A 44 -1.44 4.63 8.03
CA ALA A 44 -2.04 3.31 8.23
C ALA A 44 -1.21 2.44 9.20
N SER A 45 0.11 2.38 8.98
CA SER A 45 1.03 1.67 9.86
C SER A 45 1.09 2.26 11.27
N ALA A 46 1.07 3.59 11.40
CA ALA A 46 1.17 4.27 12.69
C ALA A 46 -0.10 4.13 13.56
N ASN A 47 -1.27 4.03 12.92
CA ASN A 47 -2.56 3.95 13.60
C ASN A 47 -3.14 2.53 13.67
N GLY A 48 -2.45 1.52 13.12
CA GLY A 48 -2.91 0.13 13.14
C GLY A 48 -4.15 -0.11 12.27
N VAL A 49 -4.24 0.57 11.13
CA VAL A 49 -5.34 0.44 10.16
C VAL A 49 -4.81 -0.01 8.80
N VAL A 50 -5.72 -0.36 7.88
CA VAL A 50 -5.38 -0.73 6.51
C VAL A 50 -5.27 0.54 5.66
N GLY A 51 -4.22 0.63 4.84
CA GLY A 51 -4.04 1.71 3.87
C GLY A 51 -3.52 1.14 2.55
N TYR A 52 -4.21 1.45 1.46
CA TYR A 52 -3.88 0.95 0.14
C TYR A 52 -3.49 2.10 -0.80
N LYS A 53 -2.27 2.02 -1.33
CA LYS A 53 -1.83 2.89 -2.44
C LYS A 53 -2.02 2.12 -3.74
N PRO A 54 -3.00 2.49 -4.58
CA PRO A 54 -3.21 1.79 -5.84
C PRO A 54 -2.07 2.04 -6.83
N PRO A 55 -2.04 1.31 -7.96
CA PRO A 55 -1.22 1.69 -9.11
C PRO A 55 -1.53 3.12 -9.57
N PHE A 56 -0.53 3.82 -10.09
CA PHE A 56 -0.70 5.17 -10.62
C PHE A 56 -1.80 5.22 -11.70
N GLY A 57 -2.62 6.27 -11.67
CA GLY A 57 -3.76 6.44 -12.58
C GLY A 57 -4.95 5.52 -12.34
N ARG A 58 -4.92 4.63 -11.33
CA ARG A 58 -6.06 3.75 -11.06
C ARG A 58 -7.25 4.51 -10.48
N ASN A 59 -6.96 5.39 -9.52
CA ASN A 59 -7.92 6.35 -8.98
C ASN A 59 -7.60 7.70 -9.59
N PRO A 60 -8.62 8.42 -10.11
CA PRO A 60 -8.39 9.70 -10.74
C PRO A 60 -7.94 10.73 -9.70
N THR A 61 -7.10 11.68 -10.11
CA THR A 61 -6.57 12.72 -9.24
C THR A 61 -6.97 14.13 -9.68
N ASP A 62 -6.78 15.09 -8.78
CA ASP A 62 -7.06 16.50 -9.03
C ASP A 62 -5.98 17.09 -9.96
N ARG A 63 -6.41 17.80 -11.00
CA ARG A 63 -5.56 18.26 -12.12
C ARG A 63 -4.52 19.34 -11.76
N GLU A 64 -4.62 19.94 -10.58
CA GLU A 64 -3.79 21.09 -10.18
C GLU A 64 -2.83 20.77 -9.02
N HIS A 65 -2.72 19.51 -8.61
CA HIS A 65 -1.85 19.18 -7.49
C HIS A 65 -0.38 19.24 -7.92
N PRO A 66 0.50 20.02 -7.25
CA PRO A 66 1.91 20.20 -7.64
C PRO A 66 2.78 18.93 -7.57
N SER A 67 2.19 17.81 -7.16
CA SER A 67 2.85 16.50 -7.06
C SER A 67 2.09 15.42 -7.84
N GLU A 68 1.27 15.80 -8.81
CA GLU A 68 0.40 14.90 -9.60
C GLU A 68 1.13 13.66 -10.10
N ALA A 69 2.38 13.80 -10.56
CA ALA A 69 3.16 12.70 -11.13
C ALA A 69 3.50 11.57 -10.14
N VAL A 70 3.41 11.83 -8.83
CA VAL A 70 3.69 10.84 -7.79
C VAL A 70 2.51 10.61 -6.85
N LEU A 71 1.47 11.45 -6.92
CA LEU A 71 0.35 11.41 -6.01
C LEU A 71 -0.60 10.28 -6.37
N HIS A 72 -1.09 9.58 -5.34
CA HIS A 72 -2.07 8.52 -5.50
C HIS A 72 -3.20 8.75 -4.49
N TYR A 73 -4.44 8.73 -4.94
CA TYR A 73 -5.60 8.70 -4.05
C TYR A 73 -5.92 7.25 -3.73
N GLY A 74 -6.28 6.96 -2.48
CA GLY A 74 -6.55 5.58 -2.09
C GLY A 74 -7.25 5.46 -0.75
N PRO A 75 -7.77 4.26 -0.45
CA PRO A 75 -8.56 4.03 0.76
C PRO A 75 -7.66 3.84 1.99
N LEU A 76 -8.13 4.36 3.12
CA LEU A 76 -7.81 3.91 4.47
C LEU A 76 -9.06 3.28 5.10
N THR A 77 -8.91 2.10 5.69
CA THR A 77 -10.04 1.35 6.26
C THR A 77 -9.59 0.50 7.45
N ARG A 78 -10.51 -0.18 8.14
CA ARG A 78 -10.17 -1.12 9.22
C ARG A 78 -10.04 -2.59 8.76
N SER A 79 -10.43 -2.89 7.52
CA SER A 79 -10.35 -4.23 6.95
C SER A 79 -9.94 -4.19 5.47
N MET A 80 -9.32 -5.29 5.00
CA MET A 80 -8.95 -5.44 3.58
C MET A 80 -10.18 -5.52 2.67
N ALA A 81 -11.29 -6.08 3.16
CA ALA A 81 -12.55 -6.15 2.41
C ALA A 81 -13.12 -4.74 2.16
N ASP A 82 -13.14 -3.89 3.19
CA ASP A 82 -13.58 -2.49 3.03
C ASP A 82 -12.64 -1.71 2.08
N ALA A 83 -11.33 -1.99 2.13
CA ALA A 83 -10.37 -1.37 1.21
C ALA A 83 -10.66 -1.76 -0.24
N ALA A 84 -10.95 -3.05 -0.49
CA ALA A 84 -11.32 -3.54 -1.81
C ALA A 84 -12.63 -2.91 -2.31
N LEU A 85 -13.66 -2.85 -1.45
CA LEU A 85 -14.94 -2.24 -1.77
C LEU A 85 -14.79 -0.77 -2.13
N MET A 86 -14.11 0.01 -1.29
CA MET A 86 -13.89 1.44 -1.54
C MET A 86 -13.02 1.66 -2.79
N GLN A 87 -11.97 0.86 -2.98
CA GLN A 87 -11.11 0.94 -4.16
C GLN A 87 -11.90 0.70 -5.45
N ASN A 88 -12.85 -0.24 -5.46
CA ASN A 88 -13.71 -0.53 -6.62
C ASN A 88 -14.65 0.63 -6.99
N VAL A 89 -14.97 1.50 -6.03
CA VAL A 89 -15.75 2.72 -6.24
C VAL A 89 -14.86 3.88 -6.71
N MET A 90 -13.67 4.02 -6.11
CA MET A 90 -12.72 5.09 -6.45
C MET A 90 -12.05 4.88 -7.82
N SER A 91 -11.95 3.64 -8.28
CA SER A 91 -11.21 3.31 -9.51
C SER A 91 -12.00 3.65 -10.77
N GLY A 92 -11.32 4.22 -11.76
CA GLY A 92 -11.85 4.38 -13.10
C GLY A 92 -11.30 5.59 -13.85
N GLN A 93 -11.59 5.63 -15.14
CA GLN A 93 -11.25 6.78 -15.98
C GLN A 93 -12.10 7.98 -15.59
N HIS A 94 -11.48 9.15 -15.51
CA HIS A 94 -12.14 10.42 -15.29
C HIS A 94 -11.73 11.44 -16.36
N PRO A 95 -12.67 12.17 -17.01
CA PRO A 95 -12.35 13.09 -18.09
C PRO A 95 -11.39 14.24 -17.72
N ALA A 96 -11.40 14.65 -16.45
CA ALA A 96 -10.53 15.72 -15.96
C ALA A 96 -9.09 15.25 -15.69
N ASP A 97 -8.86 13.95 -15.58
CA ASP A 97 -7.56 13.36 -15.26
C ASP A 97 -7.01 12.57 -16.46
N ILE A 98 -5.97 13.11 -17.08
CA ILE A 98 -5.31 12.51 -18.25
C ILE A 98 -4.52 11.24 -17.90
N HIS A 99 -4.22 11.01 -16.63
CA HIS A 99 -3.50 9.83 -16.15
C HIS A 99 -4.44 8.70 -15.75
N SER A 100 -5.73 8.97 -15.62
CA SER A 100 -6.72 7.97 -15.23
C SER A 100 -6.82 6.84 -16.27
N LEU A 101 -6.77 5.60 -15.77
CA LEU A 101 -6.74 4.41 -16.61
C LEU A 101 -8.16 4.01 -17.05
N ARG A 102 -8.29 3.66 -18.33
CA ARG A 102 -9.55 3.17 -18.93
C ARG A 102 -9.98 1.82 -18.37
N ASP A 103 -9.00 0.94 -18.16
CA ASP A 103 -9.25 -0.43 -17.75
C ASP A 103 -9.79 -0.48 -16.33
N ARG A 104 -11.03 -0.96 -16.19
CA ARG A 104 -11.63 -1.20 -14.89
C ARG A 104 -11.12 -2.54 -14.35
N VAL A 105 -10.40 -2.48 -13.24
CA VAL A 105 -10.00 -3.66 -12.46
C VAL A 105 -10.90 -3.72 -11.23
N VAL A 106 -11.58 -4.85 -11.05
CA VAL A 106 -12.38 -5.12 -9.85
C VAL A 106 -11.53 -5.94 -8.89
N VAL A 107 -11.25 -5.36 -7.72
CA VAL A 107 -10.58 -6.02 -6.61
C VAL A 107 -11.59 -6.93 -5.90
N PRO A 108 -11.30 -8.23 -5.69
CA PRO A 108 -12.20 -9.10 -4.97
C PRO A 108 -12.24 -8.73 -3.48
N GLU A 109 -13.40 -8.86 -2.84
CA GLU A 109 -13.55 -8.63 -1.40
C GLU A 109 -13.03 -9.79 -0.55
N ARG A 110 -12.88 -10.97 -1.17
CA ARG A 110 -12.34 -12.18 -0.56
C ARG A 110 -11.12 -12.66 -1.34
N PHE A 111 -10.05 -12.96 -0.62
CA PHE A 111 -8.81 -13.47 -1.18
C PHE A 111 -8.61 -14.92 -0.77
N ASP A 112 -8.09 -15.72 -1.68
CA ASP A 112 -7.61 -17.05 -1.37
C ASP A 112 -6.34 -16.99 -0.50
N GLY A 113 -6.02 -18.09 0.16
CA GLY A 113 -4.78 -18.22 0.91
C GLY A 113 -3.55 -18.08 0.01
N ILE A 114 -2.45 -17.57 0.56
CA ILE A 114 -1.19 -17.34 -0.18
C ILE A 114 -0.26 -18.57 -0.20
N ALA A 115 -0.78 -19.76 0.09
CA ALA A 115 0.02 -20.99 0.11
C ALA A 115 0.60 -21.28 -1.29
N GLY A 116 1.90 -21.57 -1.35
CA GLY A 116 2.61 -21.78 -2.62
C GLY A 116 3.06 -20.50 -3.33
N THR A 117 2.66 -19.31 -2.86
CA THR A 117 3.12 -18.03 -3.42
C THR A 117 4.58 -17.76 -3.04
N ARG A 118 5.37 -17.28 -4.00
CA ARG A 118 6.76 -16.84 -3.78
C ARG A 118 6.77 -15.37 -3.34
N ILE A 119 7.23 -15.09 -2.13
CA ILE A 119 7.32 -13.73 -1.57
C ILE A 119 8.79 -13.29 -1.51
N GLY A 120 9.13 -12.22 -2.23
CA GLY A 120 10.44 -11.60 -2.15
C GLY A 120 10.56 -10.69 -0.93
N LEU A 121 11.59 -10.88 -0.12
CA LEU A 121 11.93 -10.00 1.01
C LEU A 121 13.17 -9.19 0.66
N ASP A 122 13.00 -7.88 0.41
CA ASP A 122 14.14 -6.95 0.41
C ASP A 122 14.57 -6.71 1.86
N ARG A 123 15.81 -7.07 2.19
CA ARG A 123 16.39 -6.84 3.53
C ARG A 123 16.91 -5.41 3.69
N GLY A 124 16.74 -4.58 2.66
CA GLY A 124 17.34 -3.27 2.58
C GLY A 124 18.85 -3.35 2.43
N ARG A 125 19.47 -2.19 2.25
CA ARG A 125 20.92 -2.08 2.42
C ARG A 125 21.21 -2.17 3.93
N PRO A 126 22.19 -2.96 4.38
CA PRO A 126 22.74 -2.75 5.72
C PRO A 126 23.11 -1.27 5.83
N ALA A 127 22.85 -0.64 6.98
CA ALA A 127 23.31 0.71 7.25
C ALA A 127 24.85 0.71 7.21
N GLY A 128 25.41 0.88 6.02
CA GLY A 128 26.84 0.90 5.78
C GLY A 128 27.36 2.28 6.12
N ASP A 129 28.45 2.32 6.87
CA ASP A 129 29.27 3.47 7.28
C ASP A 129 29.93 4.26 6.11
N GLY A 130 29.35 4.21 4.91
CA GLY A 130 29.87 4.90 3.73
C GLY A 130 31.10 4.26 3.07
N ARG A 131 31.63 3.13 3.56
CA ARG A 131 32.85 2.50 2.99
C ARG A 131 32.57 1.10 2.46
N GLY A 132 32.08 0.97 1.22
CA GLY A 132 31.92 -0.37 0.66
C GLY A 132 31.21 -0.47 -0.69
N LEU A 133 31.34 0.52 -1.56
CA LEU A 133 30.96 0.39 -2.97
C LEU A 133 32.14 -0.24 -3.71
N LEU A 134 32.21 -1.57 -3.71
CA LEU A 134 32.78 -2.37 -4.82
C LEU A 134 32.67 -3.86 -4.46
N ARG A 135 32.05 -4.62 -5.39
CA ARG A 135 32.03 -6.09 -5.47
C ARG A 135 31.09 -6.84 -4.53
N ARG A 136 29.82 -6.94 -4.89
CA ARG A 136 29.08 -8.19 -4.67
C ARG A 136 28.32 -8.55 -5.95
N GLN A 137 28.84 -9.55 -6.67
CA GLN A 137 28.16 -10.18 -7.80
C GLN A 137 26.82 -10.79 -7.31
N PRO A 138 25.76 -10.80 -8.14
CA PRO A 138 24.50 -11.44 -7.79
C PRO A 138 24.76 -12.94 -7.53
N ARG A 139 24.40 -13.41 -6.34
CA ARG A 139 24.40 -14.85 -6.05
C ARG A 139 23.20 -15.47 -6.75
N PRO A 140 23.36 -16.62 -7.43
CA PRO A 140 22.22 -17.33 -7.98
C PRO A 140 21.25 -17.69 -6.87
N LEU A 141 19.95 -17.57 -7.16
CA LEU A 141 18.86 -18.03 -6.30
C LEU A 141 19.12 -19.50 -5.96
N ARG A 142 19.23 -19.82 -4.67
CA ARG A 142 19.30 -21.20 -4.21
C ARG A 142 17.93 -21.83 -4.42
N ASP A 143 17.89 -22.94 -5.14
CA ASP A 143 16.72 -23.80 -5.18
C ASP A 143 16.34 -24.21 -3.75
N VAL A 144 15.08 -23.99 -3.39
CA VAL A 144 14.50 -24.47 -2.14
C VAL A 144 14.20 -25.97 -2.32
N PRO A 145 14.77 -26.88 -1.50
CA PRO A 145 14.48 -28.31 -1.62
C PRO A 145 13.04 -28.63 -1.17
N GLY A 146 12.30 -29.38 -2.00
CA GLY A 146 10.97 -29.98 -1.73
C GLY A 146 9.82 -29.00 -2.00
N ASP A 147 8.84 -29.25 -2.87
CA ASP A 147 8.07 -30.49 -3.08
C ASP A 147 7.69 -30.57 -4.57
N ARG A 148 8.21 -31.55 -5.31
CA ARG A 148 7.66 -31.88 -6.64
C ARG A 148 6.72 -33.06 -6.43
N PRO A 149 5.42 -32.96 -6.77
CA PRO A 149 4.57 -34.14 -6.75
C PRO A 149 5.14 -35.17 -7.72
N ALA A 150 5.26 -36.42 -7.25
CA ALA A 150 5.71 -37.54 -8.05
C ALA A 150 4.77 -37.72 -9.26
N LEU A 151 5.28 -37.45 -10.45
CA LEU A 151 4.66 -37.91 -11.69
C LEU A 151 4.67 -39.44 -11.65
N THR A 152 3.49 -40.01 -11.43
CA THR A 152 3.26 -41.44 -11.63
C THR A 152 3.13 -41.68 -13.14
N THR A 153 3.71 -42.79 -13.57
CA THR A 153 4.00 -43.20 -14.95
C THR A 153 2.78 -43.28 -15.86
#